data_AF-A0A937RJD5-F1
#
_entry.id   AF-A0A937RJD5-F1
#
_cell.length_a   1.000
_cell.length_b   1.000
_cell.length_c   1.000
_cell.angle_alpha   90.00
_cell.angle_beta   90.00
_cell.angle_gamma   90.00
#
_symmetry.space_group_name_H-M   'P 1'
#
loop_
_entity.id
_entity.type
_entity.pdbx_description
1 polymer ?
#
loop_
_entity_poly.entity_id
_entity_poly.type
_entity_poly.pdbx_seq_one_letter_code
_entity_poly.pdbx_strand_id
1 'polypeptide(L)'
;MTRYVIIGAGAAGVTLAAELAATGRRVVLVARGRQLELLRAGRLRYFRPDGARVVDVPAAGGPDDVALERDDVLVLATKTQQADEALALWARQPVDGGRWRAGEVLPVFTLQNGLDAERAALRRFATVVGSVLWVPSTYVADGEVASPAAPVVGVFWLGGHPDGPAPVAARAIAGDLAASGFEAQVVDDLSRWKAAKLLASATFALDALYPAGPERDRAARLVQAETQEVLTAAGFGVADLATENTTRLDRFAIHPVEGHERPGSSTWQSLARARDAETDFLNGEVALLARQLGRRAPVNAALAARVGRAVSERTAPGSLPVEDLAGLLASARVLVDADTLRAELAGSLPPALLDVRWALGDPDGEKHYLDGHLPGAVYVDLETELAAPASAERGRHPLPELADLERAARRWGLRAGQPVVVYDAIGGLSAGRAWWLLRWAGVGDVRILDGGLGAWAAAGGALASGAHRPEPGDVTLTAGHLPVLDADAAAAVAGTGVLLDARTGERYRGEVEPVDSRAGHVPGAVSLPTANNLGADGRFLPVAELRARFAAAGVAAGSGAGGSGAGGTVGVYCGSGVTAAHEIAALAAAGIDAALYPGSWSAWSADPARPVATGPNPS
;
A
#
# COMPACT_ATOMS: atom_id res chain seq x y z
N MET A 1 -15.97 42.25 -12.26
CA MET A 1 -14.65 41.98 -11.66
C MET A 1 -14.89 40.79 -10.77
N THR A 2 -14.22 39.67 -11.04
CA THR A 2 -14.56 38.36 -10.47
C THR A 2 -14.75 38.44 -8.96
N ARG A 3 -15.87 37.89 -8.48
CA ARG A 3 -16.14 37.75 -7.04
C ARG A 3 -15.98 36.28 -6.65
N TYR A 4 -15.26 36.03 -5.57
CA TYR A 4 -15.00 34.68 -5.05
C TYR A 4 -15.94 34.39 -3.88
N VAL A 5 -16.80 33.38 -4.03
CA VAL A 5 -17.65 32.88 -2.95
C VAL A 5 -16.99 31.64 -2.37
N ILE A 6 -16.31 31.79 -1.24
CA ILE A 6 -15.48 30.74 -0.64
C ILE A 6 -16.32 29.94 0.36
N ILE A 7 -16.63 28.71 -0.01
CA ILE A 7 -17.49 27.78 0.72
C ILE A 7 -16.64 26.99 1.70
N GLY A 8 -16.54 27.49 2.93
CA GLY A 8 -15.82 26.84 4.03
C GLY A 8 -14.69 27.70 4.61
N ALA A 9 -14.91 28.24 5.81
CA ALA A 9 -13.94 29.04 6.56
C ALA A 9 -12.92 28.19 7.36
N GLY A 10 -12.36 27.16 6.73
CA GLY A 10 -11.22 26.39 7.23
C GLY A 10 -9.87 27.07 6.94
N ALA A 11 -8.76 26.40 7.22
CA ALA A 11 -7.41 26.96 7.08
C ALA A 11 -7.12 27.50 5.66
N ALA A 12 -7.36 26.68 4.63
CA ALA A 12 -7.13 27.07 3.24
C ALA A 12 -8.14 28.14 2.76
N GLY A 13 -9.42 27.99 3.12
CA GLY A 13 -10.47 28.95 2.74
C GLY A 13 -10.26 30.34 3.33
N VAL A 14 -9.90 30.44 4.62
CA VAL A 14 -9.57 31.72 5.27
C VAL A 14 -8.32 32.34 4.68
N THR A 15 -7.29 31.53 4.41
CA THR A 15 -6.04 31.99 3.77
C THR A 15 -6.33 32.60 2.40
N LEU A 16 -7.08 31.89 1.57
CA LEU A 16 -7.45 32.38 0.25
C LEU A 16 -8.31 33.66 0.33
N ALA A 17 -9.29 33.70 1.24
CA ALA A 17 -10.14 34.86 1.45
C ALA A 17 -9.34 36.10 1.85
N ALA A 18 -8.41 35.94 2.80
CA ALA A 18 -7.60 37.04 3.32
C ALA A 18 -6.67 37.62 2.24
N GLU A 19 -5.97 36.79 1.47
CA GLU A 19 -5.02 37.27 0.47
C GLU A 19 -5.70 37.87 -0.77
N LEU A 20 -6.81 37.27 -1.24
CA LEU A 20 -7.59 37.84 -2.34
C LEU A 20 -8.18 39.21 -1.94
N ALA A 21 -8.75 39.32 -0.74
CA ALA A 21 -9.32 40.58 -0.26
C ALA A 21 -8.23 41.67 -0.08
N ALA A 22 -7.04 41.30 0.40
CA ALA A 22 -5.92 42.21 0.57
C ALA A 22 -5.45 42.86 -0.74
N THR A 23 -5.71 42.24 -1.89
CA THR A 23 -5.39 42.78 -3.23
C THR A 23 -6.62 43.34 -3.95
N GLY A 24 -7.69 43.61 -3.21
CA GLY A 24 -8.89 44.29 -3.69
C GLY A 24 -9.87 43.41 -4.47
N ARG A 25 -9.76 42.08 -4.38
CA ARG A 25 -10.75 41.18 -5.01
C ARG A 25 -12.01 41.13 -4.16
N ARG A 26 -13.17 41.02 -4.82
CA ARG A 26 -14.45 40.83 -4.13
C ARG A 26 -14.48 39.40 -3.57
N VAL A 27 -14.68 39.25 -2.27
CA VAL A 27 -14.74 37.96 -1.59
C VAL A 27 -15.98 37.89 -0.71
N VAL A 28 -16.65 36.75 -0.70
CA VAL A 28 -17.63 36.37 0.33
C VAL A 28 -17.14 35.08 0.97
N LEU A 29 -17.00 35.07 2.30
CA LEU A 29 -16.56 33.89 3.03
C LEU A 29 -17.75 33.23 3.73
N VAL A 30 -18.03 31.98 3.36
CA VAL A 30 -19.10 31.18 3.94
C VAL A 30 -18.54 30.41 5.14
N ALA A 31 -19.10 30.67 6.31
CA ALA A 31 -18.72 30.08 7.59
C ALA A 31 -19.96 29.55 8.32
N ARG A 32 -19.76 28.71 9.34
CA ARG A 32 -20.84 28.22 10.21
C ARG A 32 -20.43 28.28 11.67
N GLY A 33 -21.42 28.27 12.56
CA GLY A 33 -21.22 28.21 14.01
C GLY A 33 -20.31 29.32 14.53
N ARG A 34 -19.41 28.97 15.46
CA ARG A 34 -18.53 29.94 16.14
C ARG A 34 -17.63 30.71 15.18
N GLN A 35 -17.15 30.08 14.10
CA GLN A 35 -16.31 30.74 13.10
C GLN A 35 -17.07 31.88 12.40
N LEU A 36 -18.36 31.70 12.10
CA LEU A 36 -19.20 32.73 11.49
C LEU A 36 -19.45 33.91 12.42
N GLU A 37 -19.74 33.64 13.70
CA GLU A 37 -19.91 34.68 14.71
C GLU A 37 -18.67 35.56 14.83
N LEU A 38 -17.49 34.94 14.89
CA LEU A 38 -16.22 35.64 15.02
C LEU A 38 -15.88 36.43 13.76
N LEU A 39 -16.15 35.89 12.57
CA LEU A 39 -15.99 36.60 11.30
C LEU A 39 -16.89 37.85 11.24
N ARG A 40 -18.20 37.72 11.54
CA ARG A 40 -19.15 38.84 11.57
C ARG A 40 -18.79 39.92 12.59
N ALA A 41 -18.13 39.54 13.67
CA ALA A 41 -17.66 40.45 14.71
C ALA A 41 -16.31 41.13 14.38
N GLY A 42 -15.69 40.85 13.22
CA GLY A 42 -14.35 41.36 12.89
C GLY A 42 -13.24 40.77 13.78
N ARG A 43 -13.43 39.54 14.27
CA ARG A 43 -12.54 38.87 15.22
C ARG A 43 -11.80 37.66 14.63
N LEU A 44 -11.97 37.38 13.34
CA LEU A 44 -11.18 36.37 12.65
C LEU A 44 -9.77 36.92 12.38
N ARG A 45 -8.76 36.29 13.00
CA ARG A 45 -7.35 36.63 12.90
C ARG A 45 -6.64 35.69 11.94
N TYR A 46 -5.81 36.28 11.09
CA TYR A 46 -4.96 35.60 10.12
C TYR A 46 -3.50 35.96 10.40
N PHE A 47 -2.71 34.96 10.79
CA PHE A 47 -1.34 35.12 11.21
C PHE A 47 -0.37 34.71 10.10
N ARG A 48 0.59 35.59 9.84
CA ARG A 48 1.66 35.42 8.85
C ARG A 48 3.02 35.71 9.50
N PRO A 49 4.13 35.33 8.87
CA PRO A 49 5.47 35.70 9.34
C PRO A 49 5.69 37.21 9.47
N ASP A 50 4.98 38.03 8.68
CA ASP A 50 5.05 39.49 8.71
C ASP A 50 4.03 40.15 9.66
N GLY A 51 3.20 39.35 10.36
CA GLY A 51 2.30 39.82 11.40
C GLY A 51 0.87 39.30 11.31
N ALA A 52 0.06 39.70 12.29
CA ALA A 52 -1.36 39.33 12.36
C ALA A 52 -2.25 40.35 11.64
N ARG A 53 -3.25 39.84 10.91
CA ARG A 53 -4.24 40.63 10.17
C ARG A 53 -5.65 40.25 10.62
N VAL A 54 -6.59 41.19 10.55
CA VAL A 54 -8.03 40.86 10.66
C VAL A 54 -8.52 40.49 9.28
N VAL A 55 -9.26 39.40 9.18
CA VAL A 55 -9.94 39.01 7.93
C VAL A 55 -11.25 39.78 7.86
N ASP A 56 -11.25 40.86 7.08
CA ASP A 56 -12.40 41.74 6.89
C ASP A 56 -13.04 41.49 5.51
N VAL A 57 -13.95 40.52 5.46
CA VAL A 57 -14.69 40.14 4.25
C VAL A 57 -16.17 39.89 4.58
N PRO A 58 -17.09 40.16 3.64
CA PRO A 58 -18.49 39.77 3.78
C PRO A 58 -18.67 38.32 4.21
N ALA A 59 -19.52 38.12 5.23
CA ALA A 59 -19.70 36.84 5.92
C ALA A 59 -21.11 36.25 5.68
N ALA A 60 -21.15 35.04 5.12
CA ALA A 60 -22.38 34.30 4.85
C ALA A 60 -22.47 33.02 5.69
N GLY A 61 -23.65 32.69 6.20
CA GLY A 61 -23.91 31.43 6.91
C GLY A 61 -24.18 30.24 6.00
N GLY A 62 -24.57 30.52 4.77
CA GLY A 62 -24.97 29.54 3.77
C GLY A 62 -25.37 30.21 2.46
N PRO A 63 -25.91 29.44 1.50
CA PRO A 63 -26.28 29.96 0.20
C PRO A 63 -27.39 31.02 0.25
N ASP A 64 -28.33 30.93 1.21
CA ASP A 64 -29.45 31.88 1.32
C ASP A 64 -28.99 33.31 1.68
N ASP A 65 -27.78 33.44 2.22
CA ASP A 65 -27.16 34.73 2.57
C ASP A 65 -26.40 35.36 1.37
N VAL A 66 -26.36 34.71 0.20
CA VAL A 66 -25.54 35.14 -0.95
C VAL A 66 -26.39 35.27 -2.21
N ALA A 67 -26.52 36.50 -2.71
CA ALA A 67 -27.10 36.75 -4.03
C ALA A 67 -26.03 36.55 -5.12
N LEU A 68 -26.08 35.43 -5.82
CA LEU A 68 -25.08 35.08 -6.84
C LEU A 68 -25.21 35.91 -8.13
N GLU A 69 -24.07 36.29 -8.69
CA GLU A 69 -23.88 37.09 -9.90
C GLU A 69 -23.17 36.25 -10.98
N ARG A 70 -23.37 36.57 -12.26
CA ARG A 70 -22.75 35.81 -13.38
C ARG A 70 -21.21 35.81 -13.42
N ASP A 71 -20.54 36.73 -12.73
CA ASP A 71 -19.08 36.79 -12.63
C ASP A 71 -18.53 36.18 -11.33
N ASP A 72 -19.35 35.42 -10.60
CA ASP A 72 -18.93 34.66 -9.42
C ASP A 72 -18.11 33.42 -9.77
N VAL A 73 -17.13 33.11 -8.91
CA VAL A 73 -16.47 31.81 -8.82
C VAL A 73 -16.83 31.19 -7.48
N LEU A 74 -17.43 30.00 -7.51
CA LEU A 74 -17.69 29.24 -6.28
C LEU A 74 -16.44 28.45 -5.91
N VAL A 75 -15.87 28.68 -4.74
CA VAL A 75 -14.68 27.96 -4.27
C VAL A 75 -15.07 26.96 -3.20
N LEU A 76 -14.89 25.66 -3.47
CA LEU A 76 -15.15 24.60 -2.52
C LEU A 76 -13.93 24.42 -1.60
N ALA A 77 -14.02 24.94 -0.37
CA ALA A 77 -12.97 24.87 0.65
C ALA A 77 -13.38 24.00 1.86
N THR A 78 -14.48 23.26 1.77
CA THR A 78 -14.88 22.24 2.74
C THR A 78 -14.00 21.00 2.64
N LYS A 79 -14.00 20.16 3.69
CA LYS A 79 -13.36 18.84 3.62
C LYS A 79 -14.01 17.95 2.55
N THR A 80 -13.27 16.99 2.01
CA THR A 80 -13.76 16.10 0.95
C THR A 80 -15.04 15.34 1.34
N GLN A 81 -15.19 14.93 2.62
CA GLN A 81 -16.40 14.27 3.13
C GLN A 81 -17.69 15.08 2.94
N GLN A 82 -17.58 16.41 2.94
CA GLN A 82 -18.72 17.33 2.84
C GLN A 82 -18.88 17.90 1.44
N ALA A 83 -17.97 17.54 0.51
CA ALA A 83 -17.92 18.12 -0.82
C ALA A 83 -19.20 17.83 -1.60
N ASP A 84 -19.68 16.57 -1.63
CA ASP A 84 -20.85 16.19 -2.43
C ASP A 84 -22.13 16.92 -2.01
N GLU A 85 -22.37 17.02 -0.70
CA GLU A 85 -23.53 17.75 -0.14
C GLU A 85 -23.45 19.25 -0.45
N ALA A 86 -22.28 19.86 -0.25
CA ALA A 86 -22.07 21.26 -0.56
C ALA A 86 -22.26 21.53 -2.07
N LEU A 87 -21.69 20.69 -2.95
CA LEU A 87 -21.87 20.80 -4.39
C LEU A 87 -23.35 20.67 -4.80
N ALA A 88 -24.09 19.73 -4.20
CA ALA A 88 -25.53 19.55 -4.43
C ALA A 88 -26.37 20.76 -4.02
N LEU A 89 -25.99 21.39 -2.91
CA LEU A 89 -26.66 22.58 -2.40
C LEU A 89 -26.38 23.81 -3.27
N TRP A 90 -25.11 24.05 -3.58
CA TRP A 90 -24.66 25.25 -4.28
C TRP A 90 -25.01 25.25 -5.77
N ALA A 91 -24.97 24.09 -6.44
CA ALA A 91 -25.28 24.01 -7.88
C ALA A 91 -26.71 24.49 -8.22
N ARG A 92 -27.66 24.39 -7.29
CA ARG A 92 -29.07 24.76 -7.49
C ARG A 92 -29.38 26.21 -7.16
N GLN A 93 -28.40 26.96 -6.65
CA GLN A 93 -28.63 28.34 -6.22
C GLN A 93 -28.96 29.25 -7.40
N PRO A 94 -29.90 30.19 -7.21
CA PRO A 94 -30.28 31.14 -8.25
C PRO A 94 -29.13 32.13 -8.51
N VAL A 95 -28.86 32.41 -9.79
CA VAL A 95 -27.91 33.45 -10.23
C VAL A 95 -28.69 34.53 -10.98
N ASP A 96 -28.31 35.80 -10.79
CA ASP A 96 -28.95 36.98 -11.39
C ASP A 96 -30.48 36.97 -11.18
N GLY A 97 -30.91 36.86 -9.92
CA GLY A 97 -32.35 36.86 -9.57
C GLY A 97 -33.11 35.61 -10.01
N GLY A 98 -32.41 34.50 -10.27
CA GLY A 98 -33.02 33.21 -10.63
C GLY A 98 -33.13 32.96 -12.13
N ARG A 99 -32.49 33.79 -12.96
CA ARG A 99 -32.39 33.57 -14.41
C ARG A 99 -31.64 32.28 -14.76
N TRP A 100 -30.66 31.91 -13.94
CA TRP A 100 -29.83 30.72 -14.12
C TRP A 100 -29.64 29.96 -12.81
N ARG A 101 -29.19 28.71 -12.90
CA ARG A 101 -28.69 27.94 -11.76
C ARG A 101 -27.16 27.97 -11.74
N ALA A 102 -26.57 28.10 -10.55
CA ALA A 102 -25.11 28.19 -10.41
C ALA A 102 -24.36 27.09 -11.15
N GLY A 103 -24.84 25.84 -11.10
CA GLY A 103 -24.25 24.70 -11.79
C GLY A 103 -24.20 24.84 -13.31
N GLU A 104 -25.09 25.62 -13.91
CA GLU A 104 -25.18 25.82 -15.36
C GLU A 104 -24.19 26.89 -15.85
N VAL A 105 -23.90 27.88 -15.00
CA VAL A 105 -23.31 29.15 -15.46
C VAL A 105 -22.09 29.63 -14.70
N LEU A 106 -21.84 29.12 -13.49
CA LEU A 106 -20.68 29.52 -12.67
C LEU A 106 -19.64 28.40 -12.66
N PRO A 107 -18.34 28.73 -12.72
CA PRO A 107 -17.29 27.77 -12.45
C PRO A 107 -17.27 27.40 -10.97
N VAL A 108 -17.06 26.12 -10.68
CA VAL A 108 -16.68 25.66 -9.34
C VAL A 108 -15.18 25.37 -9.30
N PHE A 109 -14.50 25.94 -8.31
CA PHE A 109 -13.08 25.78 -8.05
C PHE A 109 -12.86 24.92 -6.81
N THR A 110 -12.24 23.74 -6.97
CA THR A 110 -12.08 22.77 -5.87
C THR A 110 -10.69 22.84 -5.26
N LEU A 111 -10.63 22.80 -3.92
CA LEU A 111 -9.39 22.85 -3.12
C LEU A 111 -9.09 21.53 -2.39
N GLN A 112 -9.85 20.48 -2.67
CA GLN A 112 -9.74 19.21 -1.94
C GLN A 112 -8.48 18.44 -2.34
N ASN A 113 -7.95 17.65 -1.40
CA ASN A 113 -6.97 16.62 -1.73
C ASN A 113 -7.68 15.37 -2.30
N GLY A 114 -6.89 14.46 -2.87
CA GLY A 114 -7.41 13.24 -3.49
C GLY A 114 -7.99 13.49 -4.88
N LEU A 115 -8.76 12.51 -5.37
CA LEU A 115 -9.28 12.44 -6.74
C LEU A 115 -10.82 12.53 -6.83
N ASP A 116 -11.52 12.60 -5.70
CA ASP A 116 -12.97 12.43 -5.66
C ASP A 116 -13.79 13.72 -5.86
N ALA A 117 -13.31 14.85 -5.35
CA ALA A 117 -14.09 16.09 -5.35
C ALA A 117 -14.45 16.58 -6.76
N GLU A 118 -13.51 16.51 -7.70
CA GLU A 118 -13.74 16.89 -9.09
C GLU A 118 -14.72 15.94 -9.80
N ARG A 119 -14.66 14.62 -9.50
CA ARG A 119 -15.64 13.63 -9.99
C ARG A 119 -17.05 13.90 -9.44
N ALA A 120 -17.16 14.28 -8.17
CA ALA A 120 -18.44 14.66 -7.57
C ALA A 120 -19.00 15.98 -8.16
N ALA A 121 -18.14 16.95 -8.45
CA ALA A 121 -18.51 18.24 -9.04
C ALA A 121 -19.03 18.10 -10.47
N LEU A 122 -18.44 17.20 -11.27
CA LEU A 122 -18.86 16.94 -12.66
C LEU A 122 -20.32 16.51 -12.82
N ARG A 123 -20.93 15.95 -11.77
CA ARG A 123 -22.36 15.60 -11.79
C ARG A 123 -23.28 16.83 -11.83
N ARG A 124 -22.77 18.02 -11.50
CA ARG A 124 -23.60 19.18 -11.13
C ARG A 124 -23.16 20.52 -11.72
N PHE A 125 -21.88 20.65 -12.08
CA PHE A 125 -21.32 21.89 -12.63
C PHE A 125 -20.84 21.70 -14.06
N ALA A 126 -21.24 22.63 -14.94
CA ALA A 126 -20.81 22.65 -16.34
C ALA A 126 -19.34 23.06 -16.50
N THR A 127 -18.76 23.77 -15.52
CA THR A 127 -17.36 24.15 -15.50
C THR A 127 -16.74 23.80 -14.16
N VAL A 128 -15.87 22.79 -14.15
CA VAL A 128 -15.11 22.36 -12.98
C VAL A 128 -13.65 22.74 -13.18
N VAL A 129 -13.14 23.55 -12.27
CA VAL A 129 -11.71 23.87 -12.14
C VAL A 129 -11.20 23.13 -10.92
N GLY A 130 -10.31 22.18 -11.14
CA GLY A 130 -9.65 21.47 -10.05
C GLY A 130 -8.32 22.11 -9.66
N SER A 131 -7.78 21.74 -8.50
CA SER A 131 -6.43 22.13 -8.13
C SER A 131 -5.67 21.13 -7.28
N VAL A 132 -4.35 21.17 -7.43
CA VAL A 132 -3.37 20.71 -6.46
C VAL A 132 -2.84 21.95 -5.76
N LEU A 133 -3.03 22.04 -4.45
CA LEU A 133 -2.57 23.19 -3.66
C LEU A 133 -1.49 22.82 -2.65
N TRP A 134 -0.44 23.62 -2.54
CA TRP A 134 0.54 23.60 -1.47
C TRP A 134 0.39 24.88 -0.66
N VAL A 135 -0.56 24.86 0.26
CA VAL A 135 -0.87 25.98 1.16
C VAL A 135 -0.74 25.46 2.59
N PRO A 136 0.38 25.72 3.29
CA PRO A 136 0.70 25.11 4.59
C PRO A 136 -0.04 25.75 5.77
N SER A 137 -1.27 26.20 5.54
CA SER A 137 -2.07 26.89 6.54
C SER A 137 -2.67 25.95 7.58
N THR A 138 -2.80 26.44 8.80
CA THR A 138 -3.28 25.69 9.95
C THR A 138 -4.49 26.40 10.57
N TYR A 139 -5.56 25.65 10.83
CA TYR A 139 -6.69 26.12 11.63
C TYR A 139 -6.30 25.98 13.09
N VAL A 140 -5.90 27.08 13.73
CA VAL A 140 -5.29 27.04 15.07
C VAL A 140 -6.38 26.78 16.09
N ALA A 141 -7.37 27.66 16.10
CA ALA A 141 -8.55 27.62 16.94
C ALA A 141 -9.69 28.38 16.24
N ASP A 142 -10.86 28.39 16.86
CA ASP A 142 -11.97 29.21 16.37
C ASP A 142 -11.55 30.68 16.30
N GLY A 143 -11.67 31.29 15.12
CA GLY A 143 -11.25 32.66 14.87
C GLY A 143 -9.76 32.86 14.58
N GLU A 144 -8.95 31.80 14.49
CA GLU A 144 -7.49 31.93 14.31
C GLU A 144 -6.96 30.96 13.24
N VAL A 145 -6.31 31.52 12.21
CA VAL A 145 -5.66 30.76 11.13
C VAL A 145 -4.24 31.27 10.94
N ALA A 146 -3.27 30.36 10.88
CA ALA A 146 -1.87 30.69 10.61
C ALA A 146 -1.45 30.18 9.22
N SER A 147 -0.72 31.02 8.46
CA SER A 147 -0.18 30.70 7.13
C SER A 147 1.31 31.02 7.10
N PRO A 148 2.19 30.02 7.29
CA PRO A 148 3.62 30.24 7.55
C PRO A 148 4.47 30.47 6.28
N ALA A 149 3.92 30.26 5.09
CA ALA A 149 4.72 30.34 3.86
C ALA A 149 4.96 31.79 3.41
N ALA A 150 6.22 32.17 3.17
CA ALA A 150 6.57 33.50 2.67
C ALA A 150 7.86 33.49 1.82
N PRO A 151 8.03 34.42 0.87
CA PRO A 151 7.07 35.45 0.45
C PRO A 151 5.87 34.90 -0.32
N VAL A 152 5.99 33.71 -0.93
CA VAL A 152 4.88 33.02 -1.61
C VAL A 152 3.95 32.40 -0.56
N VAL A 153 2.66 32.76 -0.60
CA VAL A 153 1.65 32.25 0.35
C VAL A 153 1.39 30.74 0.14
N GLY A 154 1.47 30.29 -1.11
CA GLY A 154 1.28 28.91 -1.49
C GLY A 154 1.36 28.73 -3.00
N VAL A 155 1.32 27.49 -3.43
CA VAL A 155 1.48 27.11 -4.84
C VAL A 155 0.23 26.36 -5.31
N PHE A 156 -0.25 26.68 -6.50
CA PHE A 156 -1.38 26.03 -7.14
C PHE A 156 -0.98 25.45 -8.49
N TRP A 157 -1.38 24.22 -8.76
CA TRP A 157 -1.51 23.69 -10.11
C TRP A 157 -2.99 23.49 -10.37
N LEU A 158 -3.56 24.14 -11.39
CA LEU A 158 -4.99 24.12 -11.65
C LEU A 158 -5.29 23.83 -13.12
N GLY A 159 -6.39 23.14 -13.35
CA GLY A 159 -6.79 22.71 -14.69
C GLY A 159 -8.28 22.38 -14.75
N GLY A 160 -8.73 22.05 -15.96
CA GLY A 160 -10.09 21.55 -16.15
C GLY A 160 -10.25 20.14 -15.58
N HIS A 161 -11.50 19.79 -15.25
CA HIS A 161 -11.87 18.39 -15.09
C HIS A 161 -13.13 18.11 -15.92
N PRO A 162 -13.15 17.06 -16.78
CA PRO A 162 -12.05 16.14 -17.09
C PRO A 162 -10.86 16.85 -17.75
N ASP A 163 -9.73 16.15 -17.85
CA ASP A 163 -8.50 16.67 -18.47
C ASP A 163 -8.74 17.11 -19.93
N GLY A 164 -8.00 18.13 -20.34
CA GLY A 164 -8.12 18.80 -21.63
C GLY A 164 -7.71 20.28 -21.52
N PRO A 165 -7.85 21.05 -22.62
CA PRO A 165 -7.50 22.47 -22.62
C PRO A 165 -8.15 23.21 -21.45
N ALA A 166 -7.31 23.84 -20.61
CA ALA A 166 -7.79 24.47 -19.38
C ALA A 166 -8.87 25.54 -19.65
N PRO A 167 -10.00 25.53 -18.91
CA PRO A 167 -11.08 26.51 -19.06
C PRO A 167 -10.59 27.95 -18.88
N VAL A 168 -11.27 28.92 -19.52
CA VAL A 168 -10.99 30.36 -19.34
C VAL A 168 -11.01 30.75 -17.86
N ALA A 169 -11.92 30.18 -17.08
CA ALA A 169 -12.00 30.37 -15.64
C ALA A 169 -10.70 29.97 -14.92
N ALA A 170 -10.07 28.85 -15.31
CA ALA A 170 -8.82 28.41 -14.68
C ALA A 170 -7.70 29.44 -14.89
N ARG A 171 -7.57 30.02 -16.09
CA ARG A 171 -6.57 31.05 -16.37
C ARG A 171 -6.84 32.35 -15.62
N ALA A 172 -8.11 32.76 -15.52
CA ALA A 172 -8.50 33.93 -14.74
C ALA A 172 -8.20 33.76 -13.24
N ILE A 173 -8.56 32.59 -12.68
CA ILE A 173 -8.27 32.23 -11.29
C ILE A 173 -6.76 32.22 -11.04
N ALA A 174 -5.97 31.61 -11.92
CA ALA A 174 -4.51 31.60 -11.81
C ALA A 174 -3.91 33.01 -11.76
N GLY A 175 -4.40 33.92 -12.61
CA GLY A 175 -3.97 35.32 -12.62
C GLY A 175 -4.31 36.07 -11.33
N ASP A 176 -5.51 35.86 -10.78
CA ASP A 176 -5.91 36.46 -9.51
C ASP A 176 -5.15 35.88 -8.30
N LEU A 177 -4.88 34.57 -8.31
CA LEU A 177 -4.01 33.93 -7.32
C LEU A 177 -2.60 34.51 -7.37
N ALA A 178 -2.01 34.62 -8.57
CA ALA A 178 -0.68 35.20 -8.76
C ALA A 178 -0.61 36.66 -8.28
N ALA A 179 -1.62 37.46 -8.61
CA ALA A 179 -1.74 38.84 -8.14
C ALA A 179 -1.89 38.94 -6.61
N SER A 180 -2.28 37.86 -5.94
CA SER A 180 -2.53 37.78 -4.49
C SER A 180 -1.43 37.05 -3.73
N GLY A 181 -0.23 36.94 -4.31
CA GLY A 181 0.95 36.41 -3.62
C GLY A 181 1.08 34.88 -3.64
N PHE A 182 0.26 34.18 -4.42
CA PHE A 182 0.45 32.76 -4.70
C PHE A 182 1.30 32.55 -5.96
N GLU A 183 1.89 31.37 -6.09
CA GLU A 183 2.37 30.89 -7.39
C GLU A 183 1.29 29.99 -8.00
N ALA A 184 1.03 30.12 -9.30
CA ALA A 184 -0.03 29.37 -9.96
C ALA A 184 0.40 28.92 -11.36
N GLN A 185 0.26 27.63 -11.64
CA GLN A 185 0.48 27.03 -12.95
C GLN A 185 -0.84 26.44 -13.46
N VAL A 186 -1.20 26.78 -14.71
CA VAL A 186 -2.34 26.18 -15.39
C VAL A 186 -1.86 24.96 -16.18
N VAL A 187 -2.56 23.84 -16.04
CA VAL A 187 -2.22 22.56 -16.68
C VAL A 187 -3.43 21.99 -17.40
N ASP A 188 -3.18 21.25 -18.48
CA ASP A 188 -4.23 20.59 -19.27
C ASP A 188 -4.51 19.16 -18.73
N ASP A 189 -3.59 18.58 -17.97
CA ASP A 189 -3.61 17.19 -17.47
C ASP A 189 -3.64 17.14 -15.93
N LEU A 190 -4.57 17.87 -15.31
CA LEU A 190 -4.65 18.02 -13.86
C LEU A 190 -4.67 16.68 -13.11
N SER A 191 -5.30 15.65 -13.68
CA SER A 191 -5.33 14.32 -13.05
C SER A 191 -3.94 13.77 -12.71
N ARG A 192 -2.91 14.03 -13.55
CA ARG A 192 -1.52 13.59 -13.29
C ARG A 192 -0.90 14.29 -12.09
N TRP A 193 -1.19 15.58 -11.94
CA TRP A 193 -0.74 16.38 -10.79
C TRP A 193 -1.44 15.94 -9.51
N LYS A 194 -2.74 15.63 -9.58
CA LYS A 194 -3.47 15.11 -8.42
C LYS A 194 -2.97 13.73 -8.02
N ALA A 195 -2.68 12.86 -8.98
CA ALA A 195 -2.05 11.56 -8.75
C ALA A 195 -0.67 11.70 -8.08
N ALA A 196 0.17 12.63 -8.53
CA ALA A 196 1.45 12.93 -7.89
C ALA A 196 1.28 13.40 -6.44
N LYS A 197 0.30 14.26 -6.18
CA LYS A 197 0.01 14.67 -4.80
C LYS A 197 -0.55 13.54 -3.94
N LEU A 198 -1.40 12.68 -4.50
CA LEU A 198 -1.92 11.51 -3.80
C LEU A 198 -0.79 10.53 -3.43
N LEU A 199 0.15 10.28 -4.33
CA LEU A 199 1.35 9.47 -4.08
C LEU A 199 2.16 10.00 -2.89
N ALA A 200 2.39 11.31 -2.83
CA ALA A 200 3.06 11.93 -1.68
C ALA A 200 2.22 11.81 -0.39
N SER A 201 0.92 12.12 -0.48
CA SER A 201 0.01 12.19 0.67
C SER A 201 -0.34 10.82 1.26
N ALA A 202 -0.18 9.73 0.51
CA ALA A 202 -0.39 8.36 0.99
C ALA A 202 0.50 8.02 2.21
N THR A 203 1.65 8.69 2.35
CA THR A 203 2.55 8.52 3.51
C THR A 203 2.11 9.28 4.76
N PHE A 204 1.14 10.19 4.67
CA PHE A 204 0.70 11.01 5.82
C PHE A 204 0.10 10.17 6.95
N ALA A 205 -0.50 9.02 6.63
CA ALA A 205 -0.98 8.08 7.63
C ALA A 205 0.17 7.58 8.53
N LEU A 206 1.38 7.38 7.97
CA LEU A 206 2.53 6.93 8.73
C LEU A 206 3.02 8.00 9.71
N ASP A 207 3.12 9.25 9.24
CA ASP A 207 3.46 10.40 10.07
C ASP A 207 2.43 10.61 11.19
N ALA A 208 1.14 10.46 10.88
CA ALA A 208 0.07 10.64 11.85
C ALA A 208 0.05 9.58 12.96
N LEU A 209 0.40 8.33 12.62
CA LEU A 209 0.24 7.18 13.51
C LEU A 209 1.52 6.83 14.28
N TYR A 210 2.69 6.98 13.67
CA TYR A 210 3.94 6.42 14.20
C TYR A 210 5.03 7.48 14.39
N PRO A 211 5.92 7.29 15.39
CA PRO A 211 7.07 8.16 15.57
C PRO A 211 8.04 8.06 14.38
N ALA A 212 8.85 9.11 14.20
CA ALA A 212 9.91 9.08 13.19
C ALA A 212 10.95 8.01 13.51
N GLY A 213 11.37 7.26 12.50
CA GLY A 213 12.38 6.22 12.64
C GLY A 213 12.53 5.35 11.39
N PRO A 214 13.55 4.49 11.34
CA PRO A 214 13.89 3.68 10.16
C PRO A 214 12.74 2.80 9.65
N GLU A 215 11.96 2.21 10.55
CA GLU A 215 10.80 1.38 10.18
C GLU A 215 9.69 2.17 9.50
N ARG A 216 9.44 3.40 9.96
CA ARG A 216 8.48 4.30 9.33
C ARG A 216 8.94 4.68 7.92
N ASP A 217 10.23 4.92 7.73
CA ASP A 217 10.80 5.25 6.42
C ASP A 217 10.74 4.05 5.46
N ARG A 218 10.92 2.83 5.99
CA ARG A 218 10.74 1.58 5.25
C ARG A 218 9.28 1.39 4.82
N ALA A 219 8.33 1.62 5.73
CA ALA A 219 6.91 1.57 5.43
C ALA A 219 6.53 2.63 4.37
N ALA A 220 7.09 3.83 4.45
CA ALA A 220 6.81 4.91 3.50
C ALA A 220 7.19 4.51 2.05
N ARG A 221 8.35 3.87 1.86
CA ARG A 221 8.77 3.36 0.55
C ARG A 221 7.80 2.33 -0.01
N LEU A 222 7.25 1.45 0.82
CA LEU A 222 6.28 0.43 0.41
C LEU A 222 4.93 1.03 0.04
N VAL A 223 4.44 1.97 0.86
CA VAL A 223 3.20 2.71 0.57
C VAL A 223 3.33 3.45 -0.75
N GLN A 224 4.45 4.13 -1.00
CA GLN A 224 4.69 4.82 -2.25
C GLN A 224 4.75 3.86 -3.45
N ALA A 225 5.46 2.74 -3.32
CA ALA A 225 5.55 1.74 -4.38
C ALA A 225 4.16 1.16 -4.74
N GLU A 226 3.38 0.73 -3.75
CA GLU A 226 2.03 0.19 -3.97
C GLU A 226 1.09 1.26 -4.55
N THR A 227 1.16 2.50 -4.05
CA THR A 227 0.36 3.62 -4.57
C THR A 227 0.70 3.92 -6.03
N GLN A 228 1.99 3.94 -6.39
CA GLN A 228 2.44 4.15 -7.76
C GLN A 228 1.93 3.04 -8.69
N GLU A 229 2.04 1.77 -8.28
CA GLU A 229 1.54 0.64 -9.08
C GLU A 229 0.04 0.76 -9.34
N VAL A 230 -0.75 1.07 -8.30
CA VAL A 230 -2.21 1.21 -8.43
C VAL A 230 -2.58 2.39 -9.32
N LEU A 231 -1.94 3.54 -9.16
CA LEU A 231 -2.19 4.73 -9.99
C LEU A 231 -1.89 4.44 -11.46
N THR A 232 -0.74 3.82 -11.75
CA THR A 232 -0.37 3.43 -13.11
C THR A 232 -1.38 2.42 -13.69
N ALA A 233 -1.79 1.41 -12.92
CA ALA A 233 -2.77 0.43 -13.35
C ALA A 233 -4.16 1.04 -13.59
N ALA A 234 -4.51 2.11 -12.87
CA ALA A 234 -5.74 2.88 -13.07
C ALA A 234 -5.66 3.87 -14.24
N GLY A 235 -4.53 3.92 -14.96
CA GLY A 235 -4.35 4.79 -16.12
C GLY A 235 -3.91 6.22 -15.78
N PHE A 236 -3.55 6.50 -14.53
CA PHE A 236 -2.99 7.81 -14.16
C PHE A 236 -1.50 7.85 -14.50
N GLY A 237 -1.10 8.84 -15.29
CA GLY A 237 0.28 9.32 -15.27
C GLY A 237 0.55 10.03 -13.94
N VAL A 238 1.80 10.04 -13.50
CA VAL A 238 2.23 10.83 -12.33
C VAL A 238 3.08 11.99 -12.84
N ALA A 239 2.72 13.22 -12.47
CA ALA A 239 3.49 14.40 -12.84
C ALA A 239 4.81 14.44 -12.08
N ASP A 240 5.90 14.75 -12.79
CA ASP A 240 7.21 14.98 -12.21
C ASP A 240 7.38 16.48 -11.92
N LEU A 241 7.29 16.84 -10.65
CA LEU A 241 7.48 18.22 -10.20
C LEU A 241 8.86 18.79 -10.57
N ALA A 242 9.90 17.97 -10.73
CA ALA A 242 11.23 18.49 -11.03
C ALA A 242 11.35 18.99 -12.47
N THR A 243 10.64 18.35 -13.40
CA THR A 243 10.79 18.61 -14.84
C THR A 243 9.58 19.33 -15.45
N GLU A 244 8.38 19.17 -14.87
CA GLU A 244 7.13 19.69 -15.43
C GLU A 244 6.63 20.96 -14.71
N ASN A 245 7.18 21.28 -13.54
CA ASN A 245 6.78 22.46 -12.79
C ASN A 245 7.40 23.74 -13.37
N THR A 246 6.56 24.77 -13.53
CA THR A 246 6.98 26.10 -14.00
C THR A 246 6.84 27.18 -12.93
N THR A 247 6.27 26.85 -11.77
CA THR A 247 6.14 27.79 -10.64
C THR A 247 7.49 28.05 -9.96
N ARG A 248 7.64 29.21 -9.31
CA ARG A 248 8.86 29.58 -8.57
C ARG A 248 8.91 28.91 -7.20
N LEU A 249 9.10 27.59 -7.17
CA LEU A 249 9.21 26.82 -5.91
C LEU A 249 10.42 27.26 -5.06
N ASP A 250 11.44 27.85 -5.67
CA ASP A 250 12.59 28.46 -4.98
C ASP A 250 12.18 29.60 -4.02
N ARG A 251 11.00 30.19 -4.23
CA ARG A 251 10.45 31.28 -3.40
C ARG A 251 9.46 30.80 -2.35
N PHE A 252 9.12 29.50 -2.35
CA PHE A 252 8.20 28.91 -1.40
C PHE A 252 8.97 28.37 -0.19
N ALA A 253 8.94 29.12 0.91
CA ALA A 253 9.62 28.75 2.16
C ALA A 253 8.68 28.87 3.36
N ILE A 254 8.79 27.94 4.30
CA ILE A 254 8.04 27.92 5.55
C ILE A 254 8.83 28.68 6.61
N HIS A 255 8.20 29.67 7.25
CA HIS A 255 8.78 30.45 8.34
C HIS A 255 8.00 30.24 9.63
N PRO A 256 8.64 30.39 10.81
CA PRO A 256 7.93 30.44 12.07
C PRO A 256 6.89 31.56 12.07
N VAL A 257 5.72 31.28 12.64
CA VAL A 257 4.71 32.29 12.98
C VAL A 257 4.65 32.34 14.49
N GLU A 258 4.85 33.52 15.07
CA GLU A 258 4.92 33.70 16.52
C GLU A 258 3.67 33.13 17.20
N GLY A 259 3.88 32.25 18.18
CA GLY A 259 2.80 31.56 18.91
C GLY A 259 2.09 30.43 18.15
N HIS A 260 2.51 30.11 16.93
CA HIS A 260 1.79 29.22 16.01
C HIS A 260 2.72 28.22 15.30
N GLU A 261 3.21 27.22 16.04
CA GLU A 261 3.97 26.12 15.45
C GLU A 261 3.06 25.15 14.67
N ARG A 262 3.56 24.62 13.55
CA ARG A 262 2.83 23.67 12.70
C ARG A 262 3.29 22.23 12.97
N PRO A 263 2.51 21.41 13.69
CA PRO A 263 2.87 20.02 13.89
C PRO A 263 2.38 19.14 12.73
N GLY A 264 3.28 18.30 12.22
CA GLY A 264 2.98 17.17 11.33
C GLY A 264 2.24 17.47 10.03
N SER A 265 1.78 16.39 9.40
CA SER A 265 0.88 16.40 8.22
C SER A 265 -0.55 16.84 8.55
N SER A 266 -1.38 17.06 7.52
CA SER A 266 -2.81 17.37 7.72
C SER A 266 -3.58 16.22 8.38
N THR A 267 -3.17 14.96 8.13
CA THR A 267 -3.71 13.77 8.79
C THR A 267 -3.34 13.76 10.28
N TRP A 268 -2.07 14.07 10.61
CA TRP A 268 -1.60 14.20 11.99
C TRP A 268 -2.43 15.24 12.77
N GLN A 269 -2.65 16.41 12.16
CA GLN A 269 -3.43 17.48 12.79
C GLN A 269 -4.91 17.12 12.97
N SER A 270 -5.46 16.29 12.08
CA SER A 270 -6.84 15.80 12.22
C SER A 270 -6.96 14.85 13.42
N LEU A 271 -6.00 13.94 13.57
CA LEU A 271 -5.88 13.06 14.74
C LEU A 271 -5.72 13.86 16.04
N ALA A 272 -4.82 14.85 16.05
CA ALA A 272 -4.55 15.69 17.22
C ALA A 272 -5.80 16.43 17.73
N ARG A 273 -6.71 16.77 16.82
CA ARG A 273 -7.98 17.45 17.15
C ARG A 273 -9.14 16.47 17.38
N ALA A 274 -8.90 15.16 17.32
CA ALA A 274 -9.93 14.11 17.35
C ALA A 274 -11.09 14.38 16.38
N ARG A 275 -10.76 14.81 15.15
CA ARG A 275 -11.74 15.06 14.06
C ARG A 275 -11.50 14.09 12.91
N ASP A 276 -12.51 13.94 12.05
CA ASP A 276 -12.43 13.11 10.84
C ASP A 276 -11.21 13.43 9.98
N ALA A 277 -10.44 12.39 9.66
CA ALA A 277 -9.29 12.45 8.76
C ALA A 277 -9.73 12.18 7.31
N GLU A 278 -9.05 12.79 6.32
CA GLU A 278 -9.32 12.58 4.89
C GLU A 278 -8.79 11.23 4.35
N THR A 279 -8.39 10.31 5.23
CA THR A 279 -7.69 9.08 4.83
C THR A 279 -8.48 8.19 3.87
N ASP A 280 -9.82 8.18 3.96
CA ASP A 280 -10.68 7.46 3.00
C ASP A 280 -10.53 7.98 1.57
N PHE A 281 -10.18 9.26 1.41
CA PHE A 281 -9.91 9.91 0.11
C PHE A 281 -8.42 10.01 -0.21
N LEU A 282 -7.56 9.41 0.64
CA LEU A 282 -6.12 9.25 0.43
C LEU A 282 -5.78 7.77 0.26
N ASN A 283 -5.34 7.08 1.32
CA ASN A 283 -5.05 5.64 1.27
C ASN A 283 -6.30 4.82 0.90
N GLY A 284 -7.49 5.24 1.35
CA GLY A 284 -8.75 4.63 0.96
C GLY A 284 -9.05 4.75 -0.54
N GLU A 285 -8.68 5.87 -1.16
CA GLU A 285 -8.81 6.09 -2.61
C GLU A 285 -7.92 5.10 -3.38
N VAL A 286 -6.68 4.89 -2.92
CA VAL A 286 -5.79 3.88 -3.51
C VAL A 286 -6.40 2.48 -3.38
N ALA A 287 -6.93 2.14 -2.21
CA ALA A 287 -7.61 0.86 -2.00
C ALA A 287 -8.88 0.70 -2.88
N LEU A 288 -9.65 1.78 -3.08
CA LEU A 288 -10.82 1.80 -3.95
C LEU A 288 -10.42 1.54 -5.41
N LEU A 289 -9.43 2.27 -5.93
CA LEU A 289 -8.92 2.10 -7.29
C LEU A 289 -8.43 0.66 -7.52
N ALA A 290 -7.66 0.11 -6.57
CA ALA A 290 -7.20 -1.27 -6.65
C ALA A 290 -8.37 -2.25 -6.77
N ARG A 291 -9.41 -2.12 -5.93
CA ARG A 291 -10.59 -2.99 -5.95
C ARG A 291 -11.38 -2.87 -7.26
N GLN A 292 -11.53 -1.67 -7.80
CA GLN A 292 -12.21 -1.44 -9.09
C GLN A 292 -11.48 -2.14 -10.25
N LEU A 293 -10.16 -2.30 -10.14
CA LEU A 293 -9.32 -3.03 -11.09
C LEU A 293 -9.26 -4.55 -10.82
N GLY A 294 -9.97 -5.06 -9.81
CA GLY A 294 -9.87 -6.46 -9.38
C GLY A 294 -8.54 -6.80 -8.68
N ARG A 295 -7.82 -5.80 -8.16
CA ARG A 295 -6.53 -5.92 -7.46
C ARG A 295 -6.69 -5.63 -5.96
N ARG A 296 -5.61 -5.85 -5.21
CA ARG A 296 -5.49 -5.46 -3.79
C ARG A 296 -4.42 -4.39 -3.63
N ALA A 297 -4.61 -3.52 -2.64
CA ALA A 297 -3.60 -2.59 -2.13
C ALA A 297 -3.52 -2.77 -0.60
N PRO A 298 -2.98 -3.92 -0.13
CA PRO A 298 -2.99 -4.30 1.27
C PRO A 298 -2.35 -3.26 2.20
N VAL A 299 -1.26 -2.61 1.79
CA VAL A 299 -0.54 -1.64 2.65
C VAL A 299 -1.40 -0.38 2.84
N ASN A 300 -1.92 0.18 1.76
CA ASN A 300 -2.80 1.34 1.79
C ASN A 300 -4.13 1.04 2.52
N ALA A 301 -4.74 -0.11 2.26
CA ALA A 301 -5.98 -0.51 2.94
C ALA A 301 -5.77 -0.66 4.45
N ALA A 302 -4.63 -1.25 4.86
CA ALA A 302 -4.27 -1.43 6.25
C ALA A 302 -3.99 -0.10 6.97
N LEU A 303 -3.35 0.86 6.31
CA LEU A 303 -3.16 2.21 6.85
C LEU A 303 -4.48 2.98 6.96
N ALA A 304 -5.35 2.87 5.96
CA ALA A 304 -6.67 3.51 6.01
C ALA A 304 -7.49 3.02 7.21
N ALA A 305 -7.54 1.70 7.43
CA ALA A 305 -8.21 1.10 8.57
C ALA A 305 -7.62 1.56 9.92
N ARG A 306 -6.28 1.66 10.01
CA ARG A 306 -5.60 2.11 11.23
C ARG A 306 -5.87 3.56 11.57
N VAL A 307 -5.87 4.46 10.58
CA VAL A 307 -6.25 5.87 10.83
C VAL A 307 -7.72 5.96 11.27
N GLY A 308 -8.63 5.22 10.62
CA GLY A 308 -10.03 5.17 11.03
C GLY A 308 -10.21 4.73 12.48
N ARG A 309 -9.48 3.67 12.88
CA ARG A 309 -9.46 3.22 14.28
C ARG A 309 -8.91 4.29 15.22
N ALA A 310 -7.76 4.88 14.89
CA ALA A 310 -7.13 5.91 15.71
C ALA A 310 -8.02 7.14 15.93
N VAL A 311 -8.79 7.56 14.91
CA VAL A 311 -9.80 8.62 15.04
C VAL A 311 -10.91 8.19 16.01
N SER A 312 -11.45 6.98 15.85
CA SER A 312 -12.54 6.48 16.70
C SER A 312 -12.13 6.30 18.17
N GLU A 313 -10.88 5.87 18.40
CA GLU A 313 -10.32 5.60 19.73
C GLU A 313 -9.67 6.84 20.35
N ARG A 314 -9.59 7.96 19.61
CA ARG A 314 -8.91 9.20 20.01
C ARG A 314 -7.44 8.96 20.39
N THR A 315 -6.78 8.09 19.63
CA THR A 315 -5.36 7.76 19.79
C THR A 315 -4.51 9.01 19.60
N ALA A 316 -3.52 9.21 20.48
CA ALA A 316 -2.61 10.34 20.37
C ALA A 316 -1.79 10.22 19.06
N PRO A 317 -1.54 11.33 18.34
CA PRO A 317 -0.69 11.29 17.15
C PRO A 317 0.71 10.74 17.44
N GLY A 318 1.24 9.93 16.52
CA GLY A 318 2.58 9.35 16.63
C GLY A 318 2.77 8.37 17.80
N SER A 319 1.68 7.87 18.41
CA SER A 319 1.74 7.02 19.61
C SER A 319 1.61 5.53 19.34
N LEU A 320 1.33 5.10 18.10
CA LEU A 320 1.27 3.67 17.81
C LEU A 320 2.67 3.03 17.91
N PRO A 321 2.77 1.81 18.47
CA PRO A 321 4.03 1.09 18.60
C PRO A 321 4.65 0.81 17.23
N VAL A 322 5.97 0.87 17.14
CA VAL A 322 6.70 0.58 15.88
C VAL A 322 6.53 -0.89 15.48
N GLU A 323 6.31 -1.78 16.44
CA GLU A 323 6.02 -3.20 16.22
C GLU A 323 4.72 -3.42 15.41
N ASP A 324 3.77 -2.48 15.45
CA ASP A 324 2.57 -2.53 14.59
C ASP A 324 2.91 -2.30 13.10
N LEU A 325 4.02 -1.60 12.79
CA LEU A 325 4.52 -1.52 11.42
C LEU A 325 5.04 -2.88 10.92
N ALA A 326 5.57 -3.74 11.80
CA ALA A 326 6.07 -5.05 11.38
C ALA A 326 4.97 -5.88 10.70
N GLY A 327 3.71 -5.80 11.15
CA GLY A 327 2.56 -6.45 10.50
C GLY A 327 2.18 -5.83 9.15
N LEU A 328 2.36 -4.51 8.99
CA LEU A 328 2.17 -3.79 7.73
C LEU A 328 3.25 -4.18 6.71
N LEU A 329 4.52 -4.22 7.15
CA LEU A 329 5.71 -4.56 6.37
C LEU A 329 5.74 -6.04 5.97
N ALA A 330 5.33 -6.93 6.87
CA ALA A 330 5.17 -8.36 6.66
C ALA A 330 4.20 -8.72 5.54
N SER A 331 3.18 -7.88 5.28
CA SER A 331 2.24 -8.12 4.20
C SER A 331 2.79 -7.75 2.82
N ALA A 332 3.95 -7.08 2.76
CA ALA A 332 4.38 -6.35 1.58
C ALA A 332 5.55 -6.95 0.79
N ARG A 333 6.32 -7.93 1.29
CA ARG A 333 7.38 -8.59 0.48
C ARG A 333 7.59 -10.06 0.84
N VAL A 334 7.52 -10.94 -0.17
CA VAL A 334 7.90 -12.36 -0.08
C VAL A 334 9.41 -12.56 -0.28
N LEU A 335 10.05 -11.67 -1.05
CA LEU A 335 11.46 -11.76 -1.46
C LEU A 335 12.27 -10.57 -0.91
N VAL A 336 13.57 -10.79 -0.69
CA VAL A 336 14.57 -9.75 -0.40
C VAL A 336 15.80 -9.98 -1.28
N ASP A 337 16.32 -8.92 -1.92
CA ASP A 337 17.58 -9.01 -2.67
C ASP A 337 18.80 -8.87 -1.74
N ALA A 338 19.96 -9.32 -2.23
CA ALA A 338 21.19 -9.37 -1.45
C ALA A 338 21.66 -7.99 -0.95
N ASP A 339 21.56 -6.94 -1.75
CA ASP A 339 22.01 -5.60 -1.36
C ASP A 339 21.10 -4.99 -0.29
N THR A 340 19.78 -5.16 -0.43
CA THR A 340 18.81 -4.78 0.60
C THR A 340 19.09 -5.55 1.90
N LEU A 341 19.33 -6.87 1.83
CA LEU A 341 19.64 -7.68 3.00
C LEU A 341 20.91 -7.20 3.72
N ARG A 342 21.97 -6.89 2.97
CA ARG A 342 23.22 -6.34 3.54
C ARG A 342 22.98 -5.05 4.30
N ALA A 343 22.17 -4.15 3.74
CA ALA A 343 21.80 -2.91 4.40
C ALA A 343 20.98 -3.15 5.67
N GLU A 344 20.03 -4.10 5.64
CA GLU A 344 19.21 -4.45 6.81
C GLU A 344 20.03 -5.09 7.93
N LEU A 345 21.02 -5.93 7.61
CA LEU A 345 21.93 -6.54 8.58
C LEU A 345 22.82 -5.52 9.31
N ALA A 346 23.06 -4.36 8.69
CA ALA A 346 23.79 -3.25 9.31
C ALA A 346 22.87 -2.28 10.09
N GLY A 347 21.55 -2.49 10.03
CA GLY A 347 20.55 -1.63 10.64
C GLY A 347 20.34 -1.88 12.14
N SER A 348 19.38 -1.15 12.71
CA SER A 348 19.01 -1.24 14.13
C SER A 348 18.17 -2.47 14.49
N LEU A 349 17.61 -3.17 13.49
CA LEU A 349 16.81 -4.38 13.67
C LEU A 349 17.20 -5.43 12.59
N PRO A 350 18.38 -6.07 12.72
CA PRO A 350 18.83 -7.02 11.73
C PRO A 350 17.92 -8.26 11.70
N PRO A 351 17.61 -8.80 10.51
CA PRO A 351 16.83 -10.02 10.40
C PRO A 351 17.57 -11.23 10.98
N ALA A 352 16.83 -12.16 11.58
CA ALA A 352 17.36 -13.50 11.83
C ALA A 352 17.56 -14.23 10.50
N LEU A 353 18.70 -14.90 10.33
CA LEU A 353 19.07 -15.57 9.09
C LEU A 353 18.98 -17.09 9.28
N LEU A 354 18.22 -17.76 8.42
CA LEU A 354 18.03 -19.21 8.45
C LEU A 354 18.54 -19.83 7.14
N ASP A 355 19.53 -20.70 7.26
CA ASP A 355 20.08 -21.49 6.15
C ASP A 355 19.34 -22.83 6.10
N VAL A 356 18.53 -23.01 5.06
CA VAL A 356 17.67 -24.18 4.88
C VAL A 356 18.17 -25.02 3.71
N ARG A 357 19.50 -25.11 3.52
CA ARG A 357 20.07 -25.93 2.45
C ARG A 357 19.71 -27.39 2.63
N TRP A 358 18.99 -27.90 1.65
CA TRP A 358 18.56 -29.29 1.56
C TRP A 358 18.40 -29.64 0.09
N ALA A 359 18.85 -30.83 -0.30
CA ALA A 359 18.58 -31.41 -1.60
C ALA A 359 18.23 -32.88 -1.41
N LEU A 360 17.27 -33.37 -2.20
CA LEU A 360 16.82 -34.75 -2.09
C LEU A 360 17.98 -35.70 -2.40
N GLY A 361 18.33 -36.57 -1.45
CA GLY A 361 19.41 -37.54 -1.58
C GLY A 361 20.79 -37.01 -1.18
N ASP A 362 20.90 -35.75 -0.77
CA ASP A 362 22.12 -35.14 -0.23
C ASP A 362 22.03 -35.06 1.31
N PRO A 363 22.79 -35.88 2.06
CA PRO A 363 22.81 -35.84 3.52
C PRO A 363 23.74 -34.76 4.10
N ASP A 364 24.53 -34.08 3.26
CA ASP A 364 25.65 -33.22 3.70
C ASP A 364 25.24 -31.74 3.88
N GLY A 365 23.95 -31.43 4.01
CA GLY A 365 23.45 -30.07 4.16
C GLY A 365 24.10 -29.27 5.30
N GLU A 366 24.26 -29.89 6.48
CA GLU A 366 24.95 -29.25 7.63
C GLU A 366 26.42 -28.98 7.31
N LYS A 367 27.10 -29.91 6.63
CA LYS A 367 28.50 -29.74 6.23
C LYS A 367 28.65 -28.56 5.26
N HIS A 368 27.78 -28.47 4.25
CA HIS A 368 27.77 -27.32 3.34
C HIS A 368 27.58 -25.99 4.08
N TYR A 369 26.77 -25.99 5.14
CA TYR A 369 26.63 -24.84 6.05
C TYR A 369 27.91 -24.50 6.80
N LEU A 370 28.55 -25.48 7.41
CA LEU A 370 29.80 -25.29 8.14
C LEU A 370 30.93 -24.78 7.24
N ASP A 371 30.94 -25.18 5.96
CA ASP A 371 31.96 -24.76 4.99
C ASP A 371 31.79 -23.29 4.54
N GLY A 372 30.56 -22.78 4.51
CA GLY A 372 30.30 -21.39 4.09
C GLY A 372 28.82 -21.02 4.13
N HIS A 373 28.46 -19.98 4.89
CA HIS A 373 27.09 -19.47 5.06
C HIS A 373 27.08 -17.95 5.25
N LEU A 374 25.89 -17.32 5.23
CA LEU A 374 25.76 -15.90 5.53
C LEU A 374 26.17 -15.64 7.00
N PRO A 375 26.97 -14.60 7.31
CA PRO A 375 27.37 -14.32 8.68
C PRO A 375 26.18 -14.19 9.65
N GLY A 376 26.18 -15.01 10.70
CA GLY A 376 25.10 -15.06 11.70
C GLY A 376 23.91 -15.95 11.33
N ALA A 377 23.94 -16.63 10.18
CA ALA A 377 22.91 -17.60 9.81
C ALA A 377 22.96 -18.86 10.65
N VAL A 378 21.79 -19.41 10.98
CA VAL A 378 21.61 -20.68 11.68
C VAL A 378 21.21 -21.75 10.68
N TYR A 379 21.85 -22.92 10.75
CA TYR A 379 21.43 -24.08 9.98
C TYR A 379 20.08 -24.61 10.49
N VAL A 380 19.15 -24.82 9.58
CA VAL A 380 17.84 -25.40 9.85
C VAL A 380 17.73 -26.71 9.11
N ASP A 381 17.66 -27.81 9.86
CA ASP A 381 17.49 -29.14 9.27
C ASP A 381 16.03 -29.32 8.82
N LEU A 382 15.84 -29.41 7.51
CA LEU A 382 14.51 -29.57 6.91
C LEU A 382 13.83 -30.86 7.36
N GLU A 383 14.58 -31.97 7.47
CA GLU A 383 14.03 -33.29 7.76
C GLU A 383 13.53 -33.39 9.20
N THR A 384 14.26 -32.79 10.15
CA THR A 384 13.99 -32.97 11.58
C THR A 384 13.35 -31.78 12.26
N GLU A 385 13.49 -30.56 11.70
CA GLU A 385 12.96 -29.35 12.32
C GLU A 385 11.83 -28.68 11.52
N LEU A 386 11.71 -28.96 10.21
CA LEU A 386 10.63 -28.45 9.34
C LEU A 386 9.64 -29.53 8.89
N ALA A 387 9.76 -30.73 9.44
CA ALA A 387 8.85 -31.84 9.20
C ALA A 387 8.64 -32.68 10.46
N ALA A 388 7.45 -33.28 10.58
CA ALA A 388 7.24 -34.38 11.52
C ALA A 388 7.73 -35.71 10.90
N PRO A 389 7.82 -36.80 11.68
CA PRO A 389 8.16 -38.12 11.13
C PRO A 389 7.25 -38.54 9.97
N ALA A 390 7.85 -39.09 8.92
CA ALA A 390 7.14 -39.57 7.74
C ALA A 390 6.15 -40.69 8.07
N SER A 391 5.03 -40.72 7.34
CA SER A 391 4.03 -41.80 7.39
C SER A 391 3.35 -41.95 6.03
N ALA A 392 2.72 -43.09 5.78
CA ALA A 392 1.97 -43.31 4.55
C ALA A 392 0.82 -42.29 4.41
N GLU A 393 0.17 -41.97 5.52
CA GLU A 393 -1.02 -41.11 5.57
C GLU A 393 -0.67 -39.62 5.44
N ARG A 394 0.46 -39.18 6.03
CA ARG A 394 0.85 -37.76 6.05
C ARG A 394 1.97 -37.40 5.07
N GLY A 395 2.55 -38.38 4.38
CA GLY A 395 3.61 -38.20 3.40
C GLY A 395 5.01 -38.14 4.01
N ARG A 396 6.01 -37.79 3.18
CA ARG A 396 7.43 -37.78 3.55
C ARG A 396 7.85 -36.58 4.40
N HIS A 397 7.24 -35.41 4.21
CA HIS A 397 7.51 -34.21 5.02
C HIS A 397 6.21 -33.61 5.60
N PRO A 398 5.51 -34.33 6.51
CA PRO A 398 4.33 -33.81 7.17
C PRO A 398 4.59 -32.49 7.88
N LEU A 399 3.54 -31.69 8.11
CA LEU A 399 3.66 -30.50 8.96
C LEU A 399 4.17 -30.90 10.37
N PRO A 400 5.14 -30.17 10.95
CA PRO A 400 5.57 -30.41 12.33
C PRO A 400 4.45 -30.07 13.31
N GLU A 401 4.47 -30.70 14.49
CA GLU A 401 3.63 -30.25 15.59
C GLU A 401 4.04 -28.82 15.99
N LEU A 402 3.06 -27.95 16.27
CA LEU A 402 3.32 -26.52 16.51
C LEU A 402 4.30 -26.28 17.65
N ALA A 403 4.23 -27.09 18.72
CA ALA A 403 5.13 -27.01 19.86
C ALA A 403 6.59 -27.39 19.52
N ASP A 404 6.79 -28.30 18.56
CA ASP A 404 8.11 -28.70 18.11
C ASP A 404 8.72 -27.62 17.21
N LEU A 405 7.91 -27.06 16.30
CA LEU A 405 8.31 -25.92 15.48
C LEU A 405 8.64 -24.68 16.34
N GLU A 406 7.84 -24.38 17.38
CA GLU A 406 8.13 -23.28 18.30
C GLU A 406 9.44 -23.49 19.05
N ARG A 407 9.68 -24.73 19.52
CA ARG A 407 10.93 -25.08 20.20
C ARG A 407 12.13 -24.95 19.24
N ALA A 408 11.98 -25.31 17.97
CA ALA A 408 13.02 -25.12 16.95
C ALA A 408 13.24 -23.64 16.65
N ALA A 409 12.18 -22.88 16.41
CA ALA A 409 12.21 -21.44 16.17
C ALA A 409 12.93 -20.67 17.29
N ARG A 410 12.66 -21.01 18.56
CA ARG A 410 13.40 -20.44 19.69
C ARG A 410 14.88 -20.84 19.68
N ARG A 411 15.23 -22.09 19.36
CA ARG A 411 16.64 -22.53 19.22
C ARG A 411 17.37 -21.80 18.10
N TRP A 412 16.69 -21.48 17.01
CA TRP A 412 17.24 -20.66 15.93
C TRP A 412 17.41 -19.18 16.33
N GLY A 413 17.01 -18.80 17.54
CA GLY A 413 17.13 -17.44 18.06
C GLY A 413 16.01 -16.50 17.62
N LEU A 414 14.89 -17.01 17.07
CA LEU A 414 13.80 -16.15 16.58
C LEU A 414 13.10 -15.43 17.72
N ARG A 415 12.98 -14.10 17.58
CA ARG A 415 12.34 -13.21 18.56
C ARG A 415 11.02 -12.64 18.05
N ALA A 416 10.12 -12.34 18.98
CA ALA A 416 8.87 -11.68 18.66
C ALA A 416 9.12 -10.33 17.97
N GLY A 417 8.49 -10.10 16.81
CA GLY A 417 8.60 -8.87 16.04
C GLY A 417 9.91 -8.71 15.23
N GLN A 418 10.88 -9.63 15.35
CA GLN A 418 12.11 -9.58 14.56
C GLN A 418 11.84 -10.10 13.13
N PRO A 419 12.33 -9.42 12.08
CA PRO A 419 12.29 -9.94 10.72
C PRO A 419 13.09 -11.24 10.57
N VAL A 420 12.66 -12.12 9.66
CA VAL A 420 13.33 -13.38 9.36
C VAL A 420 13.61 -13.45 7.87
N VAL A 421 14.84 -13.83 7.51
CA VAL A 421 15.23 -14.13 6.14
C VAL A 421 15.69 -15.57 6.06
N VAL A 422 15.01 -16.35 5.22
CA VAL A 422 15.35 -17.74 4.92
C VAL A 422 16.06 -17.80 3.58
N TYR A 423 17.04 -18.68 3.43
CA TYR A 423 17.72 -18.88 2.15
C TYR A 423 18.24 -20.31 2.00
N ASP A 424 18.61 -20.65 0.76
CA ASP A 424 19.35 -21.86 0.42
C ASP A 424 20.37 -21.57 -0.71
N ALA A 425 20.90 -22.59 -1.35
CA ALA A 425 21.82 -22.47 -2.49
C ALA A 425 21.21 -22.89 -3.84
N ILE A 426 19.89 -23.08 -3.90
CA ILE A 426 19.17 -23.64 -5.06
C ILE A 426 17.93 -22.80 -5.42
N GLY A 427 18.03 -21.47 -5.23
CA GLY A 427 17.00 -20.52 -5.65
C GLY A 427 15.76 -20.47 -4.75
N GLY A 428 15.87 -20.90 -3.50
CA GLY A 428 14.77 -20.85 -2.53
C GLY A 428 13.88 -22.09 -2.51
N LEU A 429 14.20 -23.13 -3.29
CA LEU A 429 13.38 -24.34 -3.41
C LEU A 429 13.15 -25.07 -2.09
N SER A 430 14.15 -25.10 -1.19
CA SER A 430 14.01 -25.67 0.16
C SER A 430 13.69 -24.59 1.18
N ALA A 431 14.25 -23.38 1.04
CA ALA A 431 13.97 -22.25 1.92
C ALA A 431 12.48 -21.86 1.94
N GLY A 432 11.77 -22.07 0.82
CA GLY A 432 10.33 -21.87 0.71
C GLY A 432 9.53 -22.65 1.77
N ARG A 433 10.00 -23.82 2.21
CA ARG A 433 9.36 -24.59 3.28
C ARG A 433 9.41 -23.87 4.63
N ALA A 434 10.56 -23.33 5.01
CA ALA A 434 10.69 -22.54 6.23
C ALA A 434 9.87 -21.25 6.15
N TRP A 435 9.91 -20.56 5.01
CA TRP A 435 9.08 -19.39 4.75
C TRP A 435 7.59 -19.69 4.99
N TRP A 436 7.08 -20.75 4.36
CA TRP A 436 5.67 -21.11 4.46
C TRP A 436 5.29 -21.54 5.88
N LEU A 437 6.10 -22.35 6.56
CA LEU A 437 5.80 -22.81 7.92
C LEU A 437 5.79 -21.67 8.93
N LEU A 438 6.77 -20.76 8.88
CA LEU A 438 6.82 -19.62 9.79
C LEU A 438 5.61 -18.69 9.57
N ARG A 439 5.24 -18.45 8.31
CA ARG A 439 4.03 -17.69 7.95
C ARG A 439 2.75 -18.38 8.40
N TRP A 440 2.62 -19.69 8.17
CA TRP A 440 1.50 -20.52 8.65
C TRP A 440 1.39 -20.50 10.18
N ALA A 441 2.52 -20.40 10.87
CA ALA A 441 2.66 -20.33 12.32
C ALA A 441 2.55 -18.90 12.89
N GLY A 442 2.20 -17.91 12.06
CA GLY A 442 1.89 -16.54 12.51
C GLY A 442 3.08 -15.60 12.59
N VAL A 443 4.26 -15.98 12.11
CA VAL A 443 5.40 -15.05 12.00
C VAL A 443 5.14 -14.09 10.84
N GLY A 444 5.15 -12.80 11.15
CA GLY A 444 4.85 -11.73 10.20
C GLY A 444 5.93 -11.59 9.12
N ASP A 445 7.05 -10.93 9.40
CA ASP A 445 8.06 -10.59 8.38
C ASP A 445 8.98 -11.78 8.15
N VAL A 446 8.61 -12.65 7.18
CA VAL A 446 9.43 -13.76 6.71
C VAL A 446 9.65 -13.62 5.22
N ARG A 447 10.91 -13.52 4.79
CA ARG A 447 11.31 -13.28 3.40
C ARG A 447 12.31 -14.32 2.93
N ILE A 448 12.28 -14.62 1.63
CA ILE A 448 13.27 -15.48 0.97
C ILE A 448 14.34 -14.59 0.34
N LEU A 449 15.62 -14.91 0.57
CA LEU A 449 16.72 -14.26 -0.15
C LEU A 449 16.70 -14.68 -1.62
N ASP A 450 16.41 -13.74 -2.50
CA ASP A 450 16.25 -13.99 -3.93
C ASP A 450 17.59 -14.33 -4.59
N GLY A 451 17.67 -15.53 -5.19
CA GLY A 451 18.90 -16.13 -5.69
C GLY A 451 19.85 -16.71 -4.62
N GLY A 452 19.43 -16.69 -3.35
CA GLY A 452 20.09 -17.38 -2.24
C GLY A 452 21.58 -17.05 -2.05
N LEU A 453 22.34 -18.06 -1.62
CA LEU A 453 23.78 -17.93 -1.32
C LEU A 453 24.60 -17.45 -2.53
N GLY A 454 24.22 -17.85 -3.75
CA GLY A 454 24.88 -17.44 -4.99
C GLY A 454 24.73 -15.93 -5.25
N ALA A 455 23.51 -15.41 -5.13
CA ALA A 455 23.25 -13.98 -5.30
C ALA A 455 23.94 -13.13 -4.21
N TRP A 456 24.00 -13.64 -2.97
CA TRP A 456 24.75 -12.99 -1.89
C TRP A 456 26.24 -12.84 -2.22
N ALA A 457 26.88 -13.94 -2.64
CA ALA A 457 28.30 -13.92 -3.02
C ALA A 457 28.54 -13.00 -4.24
N ALA A 458 27.66 -13.03 -5.24
CA ALA A 458 27.75 -12.18 -6.42
C ALA A 458 27.61 -10.68 -6.08
N ALA A 459 26.84 -10.32 -5.06
CA ALA A 459 26.74 -8.96 -4.54
C ALA A 459 27.95 -8.52 -3.68
N GLY A 460 28.97 -9.36 -3.56
CA GLY A 460 30.15 -9.09 -2.73
C GLY A 460 29.92 -9.30 -1.23
N GLY A 461 28.89 -10.07 -0.87
CA GLY A 461 28.63 -10.47 0.52
C GLY A 461 29.70 -11.42 1.06
N ALA A 462 30.19 -11.16 2.28
CA ALA A 462 31.13 -12.06 2.95
C ALA A 462 30.44 -13.35 3.39
N LEU A 463 31.18 -14.46 3.45
CA LEU A 463 30.73 -15.72 4.03
C LEU A 463 31.43 -15.98 5.37
N ALA A 464 30.71 -16.63 6.28
CA ALA A 464 31.24 -17.19 7.52
C ALA A 464 31.33 -18.72 7.42
N SER A 465 32.13 -19.33 8.27
CA SER A 465 32.27 -20.78 8.39
C SER A 465 32.13 -21.22 9.85
N GLY A 466 31.93 -22.52 10.08
CA GLY A 466 31.62 -23.10 11.39
C GLY A 466 30.15 -22.94 11.78
N ALA A 467 29.82 -23.31 13.02
CA ALA A 467 28.45 -23.24 13.51
C ALA A 467 28.17 -21.90 14.21
N HIS A 468 27.03 -21.29 13.90
CA HIS A 468 26.46 -20.21 14.70
C HIS A 468 25.36 -20.75 15.62
N ARG A 469 25.46 -20.45 16.92
CA ARG A 469 24.47 -20.86 17.93
C ARG A 469 23.99 -19.61 18.69
N PRO A 470 22.82 -19.06 18.35
CA PRO A 470 22.31 -17.87 19.03
C PRO A 470 21.75 -18.23 20.41
N GLU A 471 21.58 -17.22 21.25
CA GLU A 471 20.76 -17.35 22.46
C GLU A 471 19.31 -17.68 22.08
N PRO A 472 18.63 -18.58 22.83
CA PRO A 472 17.24 -18.89 22.56
C PRO A 472 16.36 -17.64 22.50
N GLY A 473 15.52 -17.57 21.47
CA GLY A 473 14.57 -16.50 21.26
C GLY A 473 13.28 -16.65 22.08
N ASP A 474 12.37 -15.68 21.94
CA ASP A 474 11.12 -15.55 22.69
C ASP A 474 9.86 -15.62 21.83
N VAL A 475 9.98 -16.02 20.55
CA VAL A 475 8.85 -16.15 19.63
C VAL A 475 7.75 -17.06 20.20
N THR A 476 6.50 -16.73 19.91
CA THR A 476 5.32 -17.55 20.20
C THR A 476 4.59 -17.83 18.90
N LEU A 477 4.28 -19.09 18.63
CA LEU A 477 3.68 -19.52 17.36
C LEU A 477 2.21 -19.88 17.53
N THR A 478 1.41 -19.60 16.50
CA THR A 478 -0.01 -20.01 16.41
C THR A 478 -0.28 -20.53 15.02
N ALA A 479 -0.93 -21.69 14.88
CA ALA A 479 -1.17 -22.32 13.57
C ALA A 479 -2.36 -21.68 12.82
N GLY A 480 -2.41 -21.90 11.49
CA GLY A 480 -3.61 -21.64 10.68
C GLY A 480 -3.65 -20.29 9.95
N HIS A 481 -2.54 -19.57 9.89
CA HIS A 481 -2.46 -18.28 9.19
C HIS A 481 -2.28 -18.41 7.67
N LEU A 482 -2.01 -19.63 7.19
CA LEU A 482 -2.02 -19.99 5.78
C LEU A 482 -2.94 -21.21 5.55
N PRO A 483 -3.60 -21.28 4.38
CA PRO A 483 -4.55 -22.34 4.09
C PRO A 483 -3.85 -23.67 3.79
N VAL A 484 -4.45 -24.74 4.31
CA VAL A 484 -3.96 -26.12 4.18
C VAL A 484 -5.07 -26.98 3.60
N LEU A 485 -4.70 -27.84 2.67
CA LEU A 485 -5.56 -28.86 2.09
C LEU A 485 -5.17 -30.22 2.65
N ASP A 486 -6.15 -31.07 2.90
CA ASP A 486 -5.96 -32.51 2.93
C ASP A 486 -6.10 -33.08 1.51
N ALA A 487 -6.00 -34.40 1.39
CA ALA A 487 -6.06 -35.07 0.11
C ALA A 487 -7.43 -34.93 -0.57
N ASP A 488 -8.53 -34.92 0.18
CA ASP A 488 -9.88 -34.80 -0.40
C ASP A 488 -10.16 -33.36 -0.86
N ALA A 489 -9.72 -32.37 -0.08
CA ALA A 489 -9.77 -30.98 -0.47
C ALA A 489 -8.90 -30.70 -1.70
N ALA A 490 -7.72 -31.33 -1.81
CA ALA A 490 -6.90 -31.24 -3.01
C ALA A 490 -7.63 -31.81 -4.24
N ALA A 491 -8.28 -32.97 -4.11
CA ALA A 491 -9.09 -33.56 -5.18
C ALA A 491 -10.26 -32.65 -5.61
N ALA A 492 -10.93 -32.03 -4.64
CA ALA A 492 -12.01 -31.08 -4.90
C ALA A 492 -11.49 -29.85 -5.67
N VAL A 493 -10.35 -29.28 -5.23
CA VAL A 493 -9.70 -28.16 -5.92
C VAL A 493 -9.30 -28.52 -7.34
N ALA A 494 -8.83 -29.73 -7.60
CA ALA A 494 -8.51 -30.20 -8.96
C ALA A 494 -9.76 -30.25 -9.87
N GLY A 495 -10.95 -30.49 -9.30
CA GLY A 495 -12.20 -30.54 -10.05
C GLY A 495 -12.91 -29.19 -10.23
N THR A 496 -12.80 -28.28 -9.25
CA THR A 496 -13.57 -27.01 -9.23
C THR A 496 -12.72 -25.75 -9.26
N GLY A 497 -11.40 -25.88 -9.20
CA GLY A 497 -10.43 -24.79 -9.18
C GLY A 497 -9.17 -25.17 -9.96
N VAL A 498 -8.00 -24.79 -9.45
CA VAL A 498 -6.71 -25.16 -10.05
C VAL A 498 -5.84 -25.81 -8.98
N LEU A 499 -5.54 -27.10 -9.14
CA LEU A 499 -4.54 -27.79 -8.34
C LEU A 499 -3.23 -27.89 -9.14
N LEU A 500 -2.19 -27.20 -8.68
CA LEU A 500 -0.88 -27.19 -9.33
C LEU A 500 0.01 -28.31 -8.79
N ASP A 501 0.64 -29.06 -9.70
CA ASP A 501 1.75 -29.97 -9.38
C ASP A 501 3.09 -29.30 -9.67
N ALA A 502 3.83 -29.01 -8.61
CA ALA A 502 5.11 -28.31 -8.65
C ALA A 502 6.32 -29.22 -8.99
N ARG A 503 6.11 -30.54 -9.18
CA ARG A 503 7.17 -31.49 -9.57
C ARG A 503 7.63 -31.25 -11.01
N THR A 504 8.71 -31.92 -11.38
CA THR A 504 9.17 -31.95 -12.78
C THR A 504 8.14 -32.63 -13.69
N GLY A 505 8.11 -32.23 -14.95
CA GLY A 505 7.06 -32.67 -15.88
C GLY A 505 7.05 -34.18 -16.11
N GLU A 506 8.21 -34.83 -16.15
CA GLU A 506 8.35 -36.28 -16.29
C GLU A 506 7.80 -37.06 -15.10
N ARG A 507 7.88 -36.50 -13.88
CA ARG A 507 7.26 -37.08 -12.68
C ARG A 507 5.75 -36.95 -12.72
N TYR A 508 5.24 -35.78 -13.12
CA TYR A 508 3.80 -35.57 -13.34
C TYR A 508 3.25 -36.55 -14.38
N ARG A 509 3.93 -36.71 -15.52
CA ARG A 509 3.49 -37.60 -16.60
C ARG A 509 3.57 -39.09 -16.23
N GLY A 510 4.26 -39.43 -15.13
CA GLY A 510 4.45 -40.80 -14.68
C GLY A 510 5.54 -41.57 -15.45
N GLU A 511 6.44 -40.86 -16.14
CA GLU A 511 7.54 -41.44 -16.91
C GLU A 511 8.70 -41.88 -16.00
N VAL A 512 8.91 -41.12 -14.92
CA VAL A 512 9.95 -41.36 -13.92
C VAL A 512 9.34 -41.18 -12.54
N GLU A 513 9.48 -42.17 -11.65
CA GLU A 513 9.17 -42.02 -10.23
C GLU A 513 10.26 -42.69 -9.39
N PRO A 514 11.26 -41.93 -8.92
CA PRO A 514 12.39 -42.49 -8.22
C PRO A 514 12.18 -42.65 -6.71
N VAL A 515 11.08 -42.13 -6.15
CA VAL A 515 10.95 -41.91 -4.70
C VAL A 515 9.63 -42.45 -4.14
N ASP A 516 8.52 -42.10 -4.76
CA ASP A 516 7.18 -42.33 -4.22
C ASP A 516 6.59 -43.67 -4.76
N SER A 517 5.55 -44.21 -4.12
CA SER A 517 5.12 -45.61 -4.34
C SER A 517 4.48 -45.88 -5.71
N ARG A 518 3.94 -44.85 -6.37
CA ARG A 518 3.29 -44.92 -7.68
C ARG A 518 3.68 -43.72 -8.54
N ALA A 519 3.94 -43.96 -9.82
CA ALA A 519 4.19 -42.91 -10.81
C ALA A 519 2.88 -42.26 -11.28
N GLY A 520 2.90 -40.96 -11.58
CA GLY A 520 1.74 -40.20 -12.07
C GLY A 520 1.45 -38.96 -11.24
N HIS A 521 0.21 -38.47 -11.32
CA HIS A 521 -0.26 -37.25 -10.65
C HIS A 521 -1.70 -37.39 -10.14
N VAL A 522 -2.12 -36.42 -9.32
CA VAL A 522 -3.50 -36.30 -8.82
C VAL A 522 -4.41 -35.97 -10.01
N PRO A 523 -5.47 -36.74 -10.29
CA PRO A 523 -6.37 -36.46 -11.41
C PRO A 523 -6.90 -35.02 -11.41
N GLY A 524 -6.94 -34.40 -12.59
CA GLY A 524 -7.32 -32.99 -12.77
C GLY A 524 -6.25 -31.95 -12.37
N ALA A 525 -5.11 -32.36 -11.79
CA ALA A 525 -4.02 -31.42 -11.50
C ALA A 525 -3.38 -30.87 -12.78
N VAL A 526 -2.82 -29.66 -12.69
CA VAL A 526 -2.09 -29.01 -13.77
C VAL A 526 -0.59 -29.01 -13.46
N SER A 527 0.21 -29.56 -14.37
CA SER A 527 1.68 -29.54 -14.23
C SER A 527 2.24 -28.12 -14.32
N LEU A 528 2.92 -27.68 -13.26
CA LEU A 528 3.63 -26.40 -13.26
C LEU A 528 4.96 -26.50 -12.49
N PRO A 529 6.04 -27.01 -13.14
CA PRO A 529 7.30 -27.29 -12.45
C PRO A 529 7.92 -26.07 -11.79
N THR A 530 8.17 -26.12 -10.49
CA THR A 530 8.51 -24.90 -9.74
C THR A 530 9.86 -24.28 -10.10
N ALA A 531 10.81 -25.09 -10.59
CA ALA A 531 12.13 -24.62 -11.01
C ALA A 531 12.05 -23.58 -12.14
N ASN A 532 11.00 -23.63 -12.96
CA ASN A 532 10.79 -22.68 -14.03
C ASN A 532 10.31 -21.30 -13.51
N ASN A 533 10.11 -21.12 -12.19
CA ASN A 533 9.84 -19.80 -11.60
C ASN A 533 11.11 -19.01 -11.43
N LEU A 534 12.26 -19.61 -11.73
CA LEU A 534 13.56 -19.02 -11.57
C LEU A 534 14.17 -18.69 -12.94
N GLY A 535 14.87 -17.56 -13.01
CA GLY A 535 15.76 -17.22 -14.11
C GLY A 535 17.07 -18.02 -14.06
N ALA A 536 17.90 -17.83 -15.07
CA ALA A 536 19.18 -18.54 -15.19
C ALA A 536 20.18 -18.22 -14.06
N ASP A 537 19.99 -17.10 -13.36
CA ASP A 537 20.78 -16.69 -12.20
C ASP A 537 20.21 -17.21 -10.86
N GLY A 538 19.18 -18.06 -10.91
CA GLY A 538 18.55 -18.66 -9.73
C GLY A 538 17.63 -17.71 -8.97
N ARG A 539 17.39 -16.49 -9.48
CA ARG A 539 16.42 -15.55 -8.92
C ARG A 539 15.02 -15.84 -9.43
N PHE A 540 13.99 -15.42 -8.68
CA PHE A 540 12.61 -15.48 -9.14
C PHE A 540 12.45 -14.66 -10.43
N LEU A 541 11.63 -15.16 -11.35
CA LEU A 541 11.23 -14.42 -12.55
C LEU A 541 10.53 -13.11 -12.16
N PRO A 542 10.60 -12.08 -13.01
CA PRO A 542 9.85 -10.85 -12.80
C PRO A 542 8.36 -11.13 -12.58
N VAL A 543 7.72 -10.35 -11.69
CA VAL A 543 6.30 -10.53 -11.30
C VAL A 543 5.36 -10.61 -12.52
N ALA A 544 5.61 -9.84 -13.57
CA ALA A 544 4.81 -9.89 -14.79
C ALA A 544 4.89 -11.24 -15.51
N GLU A 545 6.07 -11.85 -15.54
CA GLU A 545 6.29 -13.17 -16.15
C GLU A 545 5.70 -14.29 -15.30
N LEU A 546 5.85 -14.21 -13.97
CA LEU A 546 5.18 -15.12 -13.04
C LEU A 546 3.65 -15.07 -13.22
N ARG A 547 3.06 -13.87 -13.29
CA ARG A 547 1.61 -13.69 -13.55
C ARG A 547 1.19 -14.31 -14.88
N ALA A 548 1.94 -14.06 -15.96
CA ALA A 548 1.64 -14.63 -17.28
C ALA A 548 1.71 -16.17 -17.25
N ARG A 549 2.69 -16.71 -16.54
CA ARG A 549 2.87 -18.15 -16.37
C ARG A 549 1.73 -18.79 -15.60
N PHE A 550 1.32 -18.22 -14.47
CA PHE A 550 0.19 -18.73 -13.69
C PHE A 550 -1.13 -18.63 -14.47
N ALA A 551 -1.35 -17.53 -15.20
CA ALA A 551 -2.51 -17.37 -16.06
C ALA A 551 -2.58 -18.45 -17.17
N ALA A 552 -1.44 -18.80 -17.77
CA ALA A 552 -1.37 -19.88 -18.75
C ALA A 552 -1.71 -21.27 -18.17
N ALA A 553 -1.52 -21.45 -16.85
CA ALA A 553 -1.92 -22.66 -16.13
C ALA A 553 -3.39 -22.63 -15.64
N GLY A 554 -4.17 -21.61 -16.04
CA GLY A 554 -5.58 -21.48 -15.67
C GLY A 554 -5.84 -20.72 -14.36
N VAL A 555 -4.81 -20.16 -13.73
CA VAL A 555 -4.97 -19.32 -12.52
C VAL A 555 -5.44 -17.92 -12.96
N ALA A 556 -6.74 -17.64 -12.81
CA ALA A 556 -7.35 -16.39 -13.23
C ALA A 556 -7.02 -15.21 -12.28
N ALA A 557 -7.18 -14.00 -12.79
CA ALA A 557 -7.12 -12.79 -11.96
C ALA A 557 -8.23 -12.83 -10.89
N GLY A 558 -7.85 -12.74 -9.62
CA GLY A 558 -8.78 -12.85 -8.48
C GLY A 558 -9.02 -14.29 -7.99
N SER A 559 -8.33 -15.29 -8.55
CA SER A 559 -8.20 -16.61 -7.90
C SER A 559 -7.48 -16.48 -6.56
N GLY A 560 -7.87 -17.30 -5.58
CA GLY A 560 -7.29 -17.24 -4.25
C GLY A 560 -7.70 -18.44 -3.39
N ALA A 561 -6.96 -18.71 -2.33
CA ALA A 561 -7.15 -19.91 -1.51
C ALA A 561 -8.55 -20.08 -0.86
N GLY A 562 -9.37 -19.03 -0.78
CA GLY A 562 -10.70 -19.04 -0.16
C GLY A 562 -11.90 -19.09 -1.11
N GLY A 563 -11.70 -19.16 -2.43
CA GLY A 563 -12.77 -19.37 -3.41
C GLY A 563 -13.85 -18.27 -3.54
N SER A 564 -13.73 -17.12 -2.88
CA SER A 564 -14.77 -16.06 -2.89
C SER A 564 -14.72 -15.10 -4.10
N GLY A 565 -13.85 -15.37 -5.09
CA GLY A 565 -13.69 -14.57 -6.31
C GLY A 565 -14.09 -15.35 -7.57
N ALA A 566 -14.28 -14.65 -8.70
CA ALA A 566 -14.66 -15.27 -9.98
C ALA A 566 -13.62 -16.27 -10.54
N GLY A 567 -12.40 -16.32 -9.96
CA GLY A 567 -11.30 -17.17 -10.42
C GLY A 567 -11.11 -18.52 -9.70
N GLY A 568 -11.92 -18.85 -8.69
CA GLY A 568 -11.84 -20.15 -7.99
C GLY A 568 -10.64 -20.33 -7.06
N THR A 569 -10.56 -21.51 -6.42
CA THR A 569 -9.53 -21.88 -5.43
C THR A 569 -8.24 -22.36 -6.10
N VAL A 570 -7.08 -21.89 -5.63
CA VAL A 570 -5.77 -22.38 -6.05
C VAL A 570 -5.17 -23.25 -4.94
N GLY A 571 -4.85 -24.49 -5.28
CA GLY A 571 -4.13 -25.44 -4.43
C GLY A 571 -2.80 -25.82 -5.06
N VAL A 572 -1.82 -26.17 -4.24
CA VAL A 572 -0.50 -26.59 -4.72
C VAL A 572 -0.01 -27.82 -3.96
N TYR A 573 0.57 -28.76 -4.70
CA TYR A 573 1.29 -29.90 -4.14
C TYR A 573 2.56 -30.20 -4.92
N CYS A 574 3.43 -31.04 -4.37
CA CYS A 574 4.59 -31.54 -5.08
C CYS A 574 4.86 -33.00 -4.71
N GLY A 575 6.12 -33.42 -4.51
CA GLY A 575 6.43 -34.72 -3.93
C GLY A 575 6.00 -34.84 -2.47
N SER A 576 6.35 -33.88 -1.63
CA SER A 576 6.19 -33.96 -0.17
C SER A 576 5.89 -32.62 0.52
N GLY A 577 5.49 -31.60 -0.24
CA GLY A 577 5.13 -30.28 0.30
C GLY A 577 6.30 -29.31 0.52
N VAL A 578 7.53 -29.67 0.13
CA VAL A 578 8.71 -28.79 0.20
C VAL A 578 8.70 -27.79 -0.95
N THR A 579 8.87 -28.27 -2.20
CA THR A 579 8.90 -27.38 -3.38
C THR A 579 7.54 -26.76 -3.72
N ALA A 580 6.44 -27.33 -3.23
CA ALA A 580 5.13 -26.69 -3.28
C ALA A 580 5.09 -25.38 -2.47
N ALA A 581 5.83 -25.31 -1.37
CA ALA A 581 5.92 -24.08 -0.58
C ALA A 581 6.66 -22.96 -1.34
N HIS A 582 7.68 -23.31 -2.12
CA HIS A 582 8.33 -22.38 -3.05
C HIS A 582 7.38 -21.89 -4.16
N GLU A 583 6.59 -22.79 -4.76
CA GLU A 583 5.55 -22.42 -5.73
C GLU A 583 4.53 -21.45 -5.14
N ILE A 584 4.11 -21.66 -3.87
CA ILE A 584 3.24 -20.73 -3.14
C ILE A 584 3.94 -19.38 -2.89
N ALA A 585 5.24 -19.37 -2.60
CA ALA A 585 6.01 -18.12 -2.49
C ALA A 585 6.02 -17.36 -3.82
N ALA A 586 6.17 -18.05 -4.96
CA ALA A 586 6.10 -17.44 -6.29
C ALA A 586 4.70 -16.87 -6.59
N LEU A 587 3.64 -17.61 -6.26
CA LEU A 587 2.24 -17.15 -6.35
C LEU A 587 2.02 -15.92 -5.47
N ALA A 588 2.49 -15.94 -4.22
CA ALA A 588 2.38 -14.82 -3.29
C ALA A 588 3.15 -13.59 -3.78
N ALA A 589 4.35 -13.76 -4.35
CA ALA A 589 5.09 -12.68 -4.98
C ALA A 589 4.35 -12.08 -6.20
N ALA A 590 3.54 -12.89 -6.90
CA ALA A 590 2.65 -12.45 -7.96
C ALA A 590 1.33 -11.82 -7.46
N GLY A 591 1.06 -11.87 -6.15
CA GLY A 591 -0.16 -11.38 -5.50
C GLY A 591 -1.32 -12.39 -5.51
N ILE A 592 -1.02 -13.68 -5.60
CA ILE A 592 -1.98 -14.79 -5.67
C ILE A 592 -1.85 -15.63 -4.38
N ASP A 593 -2.96 -15.77 -3.65
CA ASP A 593 -3.02 -16.64 -2.47
C ASP A 593 -3.29 -18.09 -2.89
N ALA A 594 -2.57 -19.05 -2.31
CA ALA A 594 -2.78 -20.47 -2.60
C ALA A 594 -2.68 -21.35 -1.35
N ALA A 595 -3.39 -22.48 -1.38
CA ALA A 595 -3.39 -23.45 -0.29
C ALA A 595 -2.38 -24.58 -0.54
N LEU A 596 -1.65 -24.98 0.50
CA LEU A 596 -0.71 -26.09 0.42
C LEU A 596 -1.42 -27.41 0.72
N TYR A 597 -1.20 -28.45 -0.09
CA TYR A 597 -1.45 -29.84 0.31
C TYR A 597 -0.13 -30.48 0.81
N PRO A 598 0.10 -30.56 2.15
CA PRO A 598 1.41 -30.95 2.68
C PRO A 598 1.76 -32.41 2.40
N GLY A 599 0.78 -33.31 2.51
CA GLY A 599 0.99 -34.74 2.22
C GLY A 599 1.43 -34.98 0.77
N SER A 600 0.96 -34.12 -0.13
CA SER A 600 1.44 -34.05 -1.52
C SER A 600 1.36 -35.42 -2.22
N TRP A 601 2.17 -35.63 -3.27
CA TRP A 601 2.17 -36.90 -4.00
C TRP A 601 2.56 -38.09 -3.13
N SER A 602 3.46 -37.91 -2.15
CA SER A 602 3.92 -38.99 -1.28
C SER A 602 2.77 -39.63 -0.47
N ALA A 603 1.89 -38.83 0.13
CA ALA A 603 0.71 -39.33 0.82
C ALA A 603 -0.34 -39.87 -0.16
N TRP A 604 -0.57 -39.15 -1.27
CA TRP A 604 -1.56 -39.55 -2.27
C TRP A 604 -1.22 -40.91 -2.89
N SER A 605 0.02 -41.09 -3.33
CA SER A 605 0.50 -42.32 -3.96
C SER A 605 0.54 -43.49 -2.97
N ALA A 606 0.75 -43.25 -1.67
CA ALA A 606 0.73 -44.30 -0.66
C ALA A 606 -0.66 -44.92 -0.42
N ASP A 607 -1.75 -44.18 -0.68
CA ASP A 607 -3.12 -44.67 -0.52
C ASP A 607 -3.61 -45.41 -1.79
N PRO A 608 -3.70 -46.75 -1.80
CA PRO A 608 -4.09 -47.51 -2.98
C PRO A 608 -5.53 -47.25 -3.45
N ALA A 609 -6.40 -46.68 -2.61
CA ALA A 609 -7.77 -46.34 -2.99
C ALA A 609 -7.85 -45.05 -3.82
N ARG A 610 -6.81 -44.20 -3.78
CA ARG A 610 -6.80 -42.95 -4.54
C ARG A 610 -6.44 -43.16 -6.02
N PRO A 611 -7.17 -42.51 -6.94
CA PRO A 611 -6.90 -42.62 -8.37
C PRO A 611 -5.59 -41.94 -8.75
N VAL A 612 -4.96 -42.41 -9.81
CA VAL A 612 -3.71 -41.89 -10.35
C VAL A 612 -3.89 -41.64 -11.83
N ALA A 613 -3.56 -40.42 -12.26
CA ALA A 613 -3.51 -40.05 -13.67
C ALA A 613 -2.07 -40.07 -14.19
N THR A 614 -1.91 -40.24 -15.50
CA THR A 614 -0.61 -40.27 -16.21
C THR A 614 -0.72 -39.55 -17.55
N GLY A 615 0.42 -39.15 -18.13
CA GLY A 615 0.44 -38.39 -19.37
C GLY A 615 0.37 -36.87 -19.16
N PRO A 616 0.40 -36.08 -20.25
CA PRO A 616 0.63 -34.63 -20.19
C PRO A 616 -0.61 -33.79 -19.88
N ASN A 617 -1.81 -34.37 -19.97
CA ASN A 617 -3.06 -33.64 -19.81
C ASN A 617 -3.61 -33.77 -18.38
N PRO A 618 -4.35 -32.77 -17.88
CA PRO A 618 -5.18 -32.92 -16.69
C PRO A 618 -6.31 -33.88 -17.07
N SER A 619 -6.25 -35.14 -16.64
CA SER A 619 -7.29 -36.15 -16.89
C SER A 619 -7.98 -36.59 -15.63
#